data_AF-A0AAV1ZKH8-F1
#
_entry.id   AF-A0AAV1ZKH8-F1
#
_cell.length_a   1.000
_cell.length_b   1.000
_cell.length_c   1.000
_cell.angle_alpha   90.00
_cell.angle_beta   90.00
_cell.angle_gamma   90.00
#
_symmetry.space_group_name_H-M   'P 1'
#
loop_
_entity.id
_entity.type
_entity.pdbx_description
1 polymer ?
#
loop_
_entity_poly.entity_id
_entity_poly.type
_entity_poly.pdbx_seq_one_letter_code
_entity_poly.pdbx_strand_id
1 'polypeptide(L)'
;MAQTTDPLSSNNKSLSKDALIIDAIIKDEGITDYEDRIINRLLEFGNRYAGSIIDDAQRLANHSNNKKTIDVQDVALAINQQSNKNFIATPDKEVTGNMAKLKNSVPLPQIKSSSGMRLPPDRYSLIACNYRLKSPSKKPRTVNRNITNLSTNAVNKGPGSITSLNKPSPITSNVTKANTTTIVSKPSSSTS
;
A
#
# COMPACT_ATOMS: atom_id res chain seq x y z
N MET A 1 -7.72 -62.92 -0.32
CA MET A 1 -8.41 -61.61 -0.42
C MET A 1 -7.52 -60.59 0.24
N ALA A 2 -7.16 -59.50 -0.45
CA ALA A 2 -6.08 -58.62 -0.01
C ALA A 2 -6.48 -57.73 1.18
N GLN A 3 -5.55 -57.55 2.13
CA GLN A 3 -5.63 -56.45 3.10
C GLN A 3 -5.17 -55.17 2.39
N THR A 4 -6.09 -54.26 2.09
CA THR A 4 -5.75 -52.88 1.73
C THR A 4 -5.40 -52.12 3.00
N THR A 5 -4.10 -52.02 3.29
CA THR A 5 -3.57 -51.13 4.32
C THR A 5 -3.42 -49.73 3.73
N ASP A 6 -4.30 -48.80 4.09
CA ASP A 6 -4.18 -47.39 3.68
C ASP A 6 -2.99 -46.71 4.38
N PRO A 7 -1.97 -46.23 3.64
CA PRO A 7 -0.76 -45.67 4.24
C PRO A 7 -0.87 -44.15 4.41
N LEU A 8 -1.85 -43.66 5.18
CA LEU A 8 -1.99 -42.22 5.47
C LEU A 8 -2.32 -41.86 6.94
N SER A 9 -2.28 -42.82 7.87
CA SER A 9 -2.59 -42.60 9.29
C SER A 9 -1.34 -42.41 10.18
N SER A 10 -0.44 -41.49 9.81
CA SER A 10 0.84 -41.33 10.53
C SER A 10 1.39 -39.90 10.67
N ASN A 11 0.53 -38.87 10.81
CA ASN A 11 0.96 -37.51 11.21
C ASN A 11 0.37 -37.02 12.55
N ASN A 12 -0.67 -37.66 13.09
CA ASN A 12 -1.39 -37.20 14.29
C ASN A 12 -0.68 -37.45 15.64
N LYS A 13 0.60 -37.85 15.65
CA LYS A 13 1.35 -38.23 16.89
C LYS A 13 2.42 -37.24 17.33
N SER A 14 2.61 -36.11 16.63
CA SER A 14 3.63 -35.10 16.95
C SER A 14 3.11 -33.65 17.03
N LEU A 15 1.79 -33.45 16.99
CA LEU A 15 1.17 -32.14 17.20
C LEU A 15 1.22 -31.76 18.69
N SER A 16 1.59 -30.51 18.99
CA SER A 16 1.55 -29.97 20.35
C SER A 16 0.10 -29.91 20.88
N LYS A 17 -0.08 -29.89 22.20
CA LYS A 17 -1.41 -29.79 22.84
C LYS A 17 -2.22 -28.60 22.30
N ASP A 18 -1.57 -27.44 22.14
CA ASP A 18 -2.23 -26.23 21.65
C ASP A 18 -2.60 -26.33 20.16
N ALA A 19 -1.84 -27.09 19.36
CA ALA A 19 -2.16 -27.36 17.97
C ALA A 19 -3.41 -28.27 17.85
N LEU A 20 -3.58 -29.23 18.77
CA LEU A 20 -4.80 -30.05 18.86
C LEU A 20 -6.03 -29.22 19.29
N ILE A 21 -5.85 -28.19 20.13
CA ILE A 21 -6.94 -27.27 20.49
C ILE A 21 -7.35 -26.42 19.28
N ILE A 22 -6.39 -25.89 18.52
CA ILE A 22 -6.68 -25.13 17.29
C ILE A 22 -7.37 -26.01 16.24
N ASP A 23 -6.90 -27.25 16.06
CA ASP A 23 -7.52 -28.24 15.19
C ASP A 23 -8.97 -28.58 15.60
N ALA A 24 -9.25 -28.67 16.91
CA ALA A 24 -10.60 -28.85 17.43
C ALA A 24 -11.51 -27.63 17.17
N ILE A 25 -10.99 -26.39 17.33
CA ILE A 25 -11.75 -25.16 17.05
C ILE A 25 -12.11 -25.07 15.56
N ILE A 26 -11.17 -25.36 14.65
CA ILE A 26 -11.42 -25.35 13.20
C ILE A 26 -12.53 -26.35 12.81
N LYS A 27 -12.60 -27.50 13.50
CA LYS A 27 -13.63 -28.52 13.31
C LYS A 27 -14.99 -28.14 13.89
N ASP A 28 -15.02 -27.41 15.01
CA ASP A 28 -16.25 -26.89 15.63
C ASP A 28 -16.91 -25.81 14.74
N GLU A 29 -16.09 -24.96 14.11
CA GLU A 29 -16.51 -24.00 13.07
C GLU A 29 -16.93 -24.67 11.73
N GLY A 30 -16.92 -26.01 11.65
CA GLY A 30 -17.36 -26.77 10.49
C GLY A 30 -16.42 -26.72 9.27
N ILE A 31 -15.18 -26.25 9.43
CA ILE A 31 -14.22 -26.12 8.33
C ILE A 31 -13.51 -27.47 8.12
N THR A 32 -13.92 -28.18 7.06
CA THR A 32 -13.41 -29.53 6.75
C THR A 32 -12.22 -29.57 5.79
N ASP A 33 -11.92 -28.47 5.09
CA ASP A 33 -10.84 -28.37 4.09
C ASP A 33 -9.94 -27.18 4.40
N TYR A 34 -8.68 -27.47 4.77
CA TYR A 34 -7.65 -26.48 5.09
C TYR A 34 -6.25 -27.09 4.87
N GLU A 35 -5.26 -26.25 4.59
CA GLU A 35 -3.86 -26.69 4.53
C GLU A 35 -3.32 -26.94 5.95
N ASP A 36 -2.60 -28.05 6.19
CA ASP A 36 -1.94 -28.37 7.46
C ASP A 36 -1.16 -27.21 8.10
N ARG A 37 -0.60 -26.31 7.27
CA ARG A 37 0.14 -25.12 7.73
C ARG A 37 -0.72 -24.10 8.47
N ILE A 38 -2.03 -24.10 8.27
CA ILE A 38 -2.98 -23.17 8.91
C ILE A 38 -2.94 -23.32 10.43
N ILE A 39 -2.88 -24.55 10.95
CA ILE A 39 -2.77 -24.81 12.40
C ILE A 39 -1.53 -24.10 12.98
N ASN A 40 -0.37 -24.26 12.32
CA ASN A 40 0.88 -23.61 12.75
C ASN A 40 0.82 -22.08 12.64
N ARG A 41 0.07 -21.52 11.68
CA ARG A 41 -0.11 -20.08 11.53
C ARG A 41 -1.06 -19.48 12.57
N LEU A 42 -2.15 -20.16 12.90
CA LEU A 42 -3.00 -19.75 14.03
C LEU A 42 -2.24 -19.86 15.36
N LEU A 43 -1.41 -20.89 15.54
CA LEU A 43 -0.59 -21.03 16.73
C LEU A 43 0.46 -19.92 16.86
N GLU A 44 1.13 -19.56 15.77
CA GLU A 44 2.04 -18.41 15.73
C GLU A 44 1.30 -17.09 16.02
N PHE A 45 0.12 -16.90 15.41
CA PHE A 45 -0.71 -15.71 15.61
C PHE A 45 -1.17 -15.56 17.06
N GLY A 46 -1.72 -16.62 17.67
CA GLY A 46 -2.20 -16.60 19.06
C GLY A 46 -1.09 -16.27 20.05
N ASN A 47 0.08 -16.89 19.90
CA ASN A 47 1.25 -16.62 20.74
C ASN A 47 1.78 -15.18 20.57
N ARG A 48 1.89 -14.68 19.32
CA ARG A 48 2.29 -13.28 19.05
C ARG A 48 1.27 -12.28 19.60
N TYR A 49 -0.03 -12.56 19.48
CA TYR A 49 -1.08 -11.71 20.00
C TYR A 49 -1.04 -11.66 21.53
N ALA A 50 -1.00 -12.81 22.20
CA ALA A 50 -0.89 -12.88 23.66
C ALA A 50 0.37 -12.16 24.18
N GLY A 51 1.53 -12.38 23.55
CA GLY A 51 2.76 -11.66 23.88
C GLY A 51 2.63 -10.14 23.74
N SER A 52 2.08 -9.66 22.61
CA SER A 52 1.85 -8.23 22.39
C SER A 52 0.87 -7.61 23.41
N ILE A 53 -0.14 -8.35 23.86
CA ILE A 53 -1.08 -7.88 24.90
C ILE A 53 -0.39 -7.81 26.27
N ILE A 54 0.46 -8.78 26.61
CA ILE A 54 1.22 -8.80 27.86
C ILE A 54 2.25 -7.65 27.89
N ASP A 55 2.96 -7.41 26.77
CA ASP A 55 3.90 -6.29 26.64
C ASP A 55 3.21 -4.93 26.81
N ASP A 56 2.03 -4.73 26.20
CA ASP A 56 1.25 -3.49 26.35
C ASP A 56 0.67 -3.37 27.77
N ALA A 57 0.17 -4.47 28.37
CA ALA A 57 -0.31 -4.48 29.75
C ALA A 57 0.81 -4.14 30.76
N GLN A 58 2.03 -4.64 30.55
CA GLN A 58 3.18 -4.30 31.39
C GLN A 58 3.54 -2.80 31.28
N ARG A 59 3.44 -2.22 30.08
CA ARG A 59 3.63 -0.77 29.88
C ARG A 59 2.57 0.06 30.62
N LEU A 60 1.32 -0.40 30.64
CA LEU A 60 0.22 0.25 31.36
C LEU A 60 0.38 0.13 32.89
N ALA A 61 0.74 -1.04 33.40
CA ALA A 61 1.04 -1.26 34.82
C ALA A 61 2.20 -0.37 35.32
N ASN A 62 3.25 -0.24 34.50
CA ASN A 62 4.35 0.69 34.75
C ASN A 62 3.87 2.15 34.74
N HIS A 63 3.06 2.56 33.75
CA HIS A 63 2.56 3.92 33.63
C HIS A 63 1.66 4.35 34.80
N SER A 64 0.83 3.44 35.34
CA SER A 64 -0.09 3.74 36.44
C SER A 64 0.64 4.17 37.71
N ASN A 65 1.52 3.32 38.24
CA ASN A 65 2.17 3.53 39.55
C ASN A 65 3.53 2.79 39.66
N ASN A 66 4.22 2.50 38.54
CA ASN A 66 5.36 1.58 38.48
C ASN A 66 5.06 0.22 39.15
N LYS A 67 3.85 -0.33 38.91
CA LYS A 67 3.45 -1.62 39.47
C LYS A 67 4.29 -2.73 38.85
N LYS A 68 4.93 -3.56 39.67
CA LYS A 68 5.70 -4.74 39.21
C LYS A 68 4.81 -5.94 38.86
N THR A 69 3.54 -5.91 39.22
CA THR A 69 2.53 -6.95 38.97
C THR A 69 1.47 -6.40 38.03
N ILE A 70 1.16 -7.15 36.97
CA ILE A 70 0.11 -6.83 36.00
C ILE A 70 -1.25 -7.17 36.63
N ASP A 71 -2.20 -6.24 36.59
CA ASP A 71 -3.58 -6.46 37.03
C ASP A 71 -4.50 -6.83 35.85
N VAL A 72 -5.66 -7.43 36.15
CA VAL A 72 -6.69 -7.77 35.16
C VAL A 72 -7.17 -6.51 34.42
N GLN A 73 -7.20 -5.36 35.09
CA GLN A 73 -7.55 -4.08 34.49
C GLN A 73 -6.51 -3.60 33.45
N ASP A 74 -5.22 -3.85 33.69
CA ASP A 74 -4.15 -3.49 32.76
C ASP A 74 -4.25 -4.34 31.47
N VAL A 75 -4.58 -5.63 31.61
CA VAL A 75 -4.84 -6.55 30.47
C VAL A 75 -6.12 -6.16 29.72
N ALA A 76 -7.21 -5.85 30.42
CA ALA A 76 -8.46 -5.42 29.80
C ALA A 76 -8.27 -4.12 29.00
N LEU A 77 -7.48 -3.17 29.52
CA LEU A 77 -7.15 -1.94 28.82
C LEU A 77 -6.25 -2.20 27.59
N ALA A 78 -5.24 -3.07 27.71
CA ALA A 78 -4.38 -3.48 26.59
C ALA A 78 -5.19 -4.12 25.45
N ILE A 79 -6.14 -5.02 25.77
CA ILE A 79 -7.04 -5.65 24.79
C ILE A 79 -7.89 -4.60 24.07
N ASN A 80 -8.48 -3.66 24.80
CA ASN A 80 -9.26 -2.57 24.19
C ASN A 80 -8.40 -1.69 23.28
N GLN A 81 -7.18 -1.34 23.69
CA GLN A 81 -6.25 -0.57 22.86
C GLN A 81 -5.86 -1.32 21.58
N GLN A 82 -5.59 -2.63 21.67
CA GLN A 82 -5.22 -3.44 20.51
C GLN A 82 -6.41 -3.73 19.59
N SER A 83 -7.61 -3.88 20.15
CA SER A 83 -8.87 -4.01 19.40
C SER A 83 -9.07 -2.80 18.49
N ASN A 84 -9.01 -1.59 19.07
CA ASN A 84 -9.18 -0.33 18.34
C ASN A 84 -8.09 -0.03 17.28
N LYS A 85 -6.91 -0.66 17.37
CA LYS A 85 -5.81 -0.51 16.39
C LYS A 85 -5.94 -1.48 15.22
N ASN A 86 -6.23 -2.75 15.49
CA ASN A 86 -6.04 -3.84 14.53
C ASN A 86 -7.35 -4.41 13.98
N PHE A 87 -8.45 -4.32 14.73
CA PHE A 87 -9.72 -4.94 14.36
C PHE A 87 -10.65 -3.88 13.78
N ILE A 88 -11.04 -4.08 12.51
CA ILE A 88 -12.01 -3.22 11.85
C ILE A 88 -13.40 -3.65 12.35
N ALA A 89 -13.92 -2.93 13.35
CA ALA A 89 -15.34 -2.98 13.64
C ALA A 89 -16.12 -2.54 12.39
N THR A 90 -17.26 -3.19 12.11
CA THR A 90 -18.14 -2.74 11.03
C THR A 90 -18.55 -1.29 11.34
N PRO A 91 -18.37 -0.34 10.40
CA PRO A 91 -18.69 1.05 10.67
C PRO A 91 -20.17 1.21 11.01
N ASP A 92 -20.46 2.06 11.98
CA ASP A 92 -21.82 2.27 12.42
C ASP A 92 -22.75 2.72 11.27
N LYS A 93 -23.99 2.23 11.32
CA LYS A 93 -25.01 2.46 10.30
C LYS A 93 -25.40 3.92 10.23
N GLU A 94 -25.40 4.66 11.34
CA GLU A 94 -25.70 6.10 11.33
C GLU A 94 -24.56 6.89 10.69
N VAL A 95 -23.31 6.58 11.04
CA VAL A 95 -22.12 7.20 10.42
C VAL A 95 -22.11 6.97 8.91
N THR A 96 -22.33 5.73 8.48
CA THR A 96 -22.40 5.37 7.05
C THR A 96 -23.58 6.05 6.36
N GLY A 97 -24.76 6.07 7.01
CA GLY A 97 -25.98 6.70 6.49
C GLY A 97 -25.86 8.22 6.37
N ASN A 98 -25.19 8.89 7.32
CA ASN A 98 -24.95 10.32 7.28
C ASN A 98 -23.92 10.69 6.20
N MET A 99 -22.86 9.89 6.03
CA MET A 99 -21.92 10.03 4.91
C MET A 99 -22.63 9.82 3.57
N ALA A 100 -23.51 8.82 3.46
CA ALA A 100 -24.30 8.57 2.26
C ALA A 100 -25.25 9.73 1.94
N LYS A 101 -26.00 10.25 2.92
CA LYS A 101 -26.84 11.46 2.74
C LYS A 101 -26.03 12.66 2.25
N LEU A 102 -24.87 12.91 2.86
CA LEU A 102 -23.97 14.01 2.48
C LEU A 102 -23.47 13.87 1.03
N LYS A 103 -23.10 12.66 0.59
CA LYS A 103 -22.64 12.40 -0.79
C LYS A 103 -23.79 12.41 -1.80
N ASN A 104 -24.94 11.83 -1.45
CA ASN A 104 -26.10 11.71 -2.33
C ASN A 104 -26.91 13.01 -2.45
N SER A 105 -26.62 14.03 -1.62
CA SER A 105 -27.19 15.38 -1.76
C SER A 105 -26.72 16.11 -3.02
N VAL A 106 -25.60 15.69 -3.62
CA VAL A 106 -25.10 16.23 -4.89
C VAL A 106 -25.82 15.53 -6.05
N PRO A 107 -26.60 16.25 -6.88
CA PRO A 107 -27.29 15.63 -8.02
C PRO A 107 -26.28 15.10 -9.05
N LEU A 108 -26.67 14.02 -9.73
CA LEU A 108 -25.81 13.39 -10.74
C LEU A 108 -25.50 14.37 -11.90
N PRO A 109 -24.26 14.39 -12.44
CA PRO A 109 -23.93 15.18 -13.60
C PRO A 109 -24.82 14.81 -14.81
N GLN A 110 -25.24 15.82 -15.57
CA GLN A 110 -26.08 15.62 -16.76
C GLN A 110 -25.40 14.69 -17.79
N ILE A 111 -26.12 13.65 -18.21
CA ILE A 111 -25.70 12.72 -19.24
C ILE A 111 -25.72 13.44 -20.59
N LYS A 112 -24.59 13.43 -21.32
CA LYS A 112 -24.50 13.94 -22.70
C LYS A 112 -24.72 12.81 -23.68
N SER A 113 -25.28 13.10 -24.86
CA SER A 113 -25.60 12.11 -25.91
C SER A 113 -24.40 11.40 -26.55
N SER A 114 -23.17 11.76 -26.20
CA SER A 114 -21.96 11.04 -26.62
C SER A 114 -21.85 9.73 -25.84
N SER A 115 -22.33 8.64 -26.43
CA SER A 115 -22.25 7.29 -25.90
C SER A 115 -20.80 6.77 -25.94
N GLY A 116 -20.11 6.80 -24.80
CA GLY A 116 -18.75 6.29 -24.68
C GLY A 116 -18.15 6.45 -23.29
N MET A 117 -17.01 5.80 -23.05
CA MET A 117 -16.26 5.92 -21.79
C MET A 117 -15.71 7.35 -21.64
N ARG A 118 -16.27 8.12 -20.70
CA ARG A 118 -15.82 9.48 -20.42
C ARG A 118 -14.63 9.49 -19.48
N LEU A 119 -13.43 9.56 -20.05
CA LEU A 119 -12.21 9.83 -19.29
C LEU A 119 -12.30 11.21 -18.58
N PRO A 120 -11.66 11.39 -17.42
CA PRO A 120 -11.31 12.71 -16.90
C PRO A 120 -10.52 13.52 -17.95
N PRO A 121 -10.49 14.86 -17.85
CA PRO A 121 -9.59 15.68 -18.67
C PRO A 121 -8.15 15.15 -18.61
N ASP A 122 -7.40 15.26 -19.70
CA ASP A 122 -6.05 14.68 -19.87
C ASP A 122 -5.12 14.89 -18.66
N ARG A 123 -5.13 16.09 -18.06
CA ARG A 123 -4.34 16.44 -16.86
C ARG A 123 -4.67 15.63 -15.59
N TYR A 124 -5.82 14.96 -15.57
CA TYR A 124 -6.29 14.07 -14.49
C TYR A 124 -6.37 12.60 -14.96
N SER A 125 -5.83 12.29 -16.14
CA SER A 125 -5.84 10.96 -16.74
C SER A 125 -4.41 10.43 -16.86
N LEU A 126 -4.16 9.20 -16.40
CA LEU A 126 -2.83 8.58 -16.42
C LEU A 126 -2.50 7.95 -17.78
N ILE A 127 -2.79 8.65 -18.88
CA ILE A 127 -2.57 8.18 -20.26
C ILE A 127 -1.23 8.63 -20.87
N ALA A 128 -0.58 9.64 -20.29
CA ALA A 128 0.73 10.10 -20.74
C ALA A 128 1.89 9.24 -20.21
N CYS A 129 2.95 9.09 -21.00
CA CYS A 129 4.18 8.40 -20.57
C CYS A 129 4.91 9.19 -19.48
N ASN A 130 4.65 8.83 -18.21
CA ASN A 130 5.24 9.46 -17.02
C ASN A 130 6.74 9.14 -16.79
N TYR A 131 7.42 8.51 -17.75
CA TYR A 131 8.85 8.19 -17.68
C TYR A 131 9.55 8.50 -19.01
N ARG A 132 10.78 8.99 -18.91
CA ARG A 132 11.69 9.15 -20.05
C ARG A 132 12.98 8.38 -19.77
N LEU A 133 13.29 7.40 -20.62
CA LEU A 133 14.56 6.69 -20.54
C LEU A 133 15.69 7.69 -20.76
N LYS A 134 16.56 7.85 -19.76
CA LYS A 134 17.80 8.61 -19.92
C LYS A 134 18.69 7.82 -20.87
N SER A 135 18.87 8.31 -22.10
CA SER A 135 19.82 7.71 -23.03
C SER A 135 21.21 7.69 -22.38
N PRO A 136 21.92 6.56 -22.33
CA PRO A 136 23.29 6.54 -21.85
C PRO A 136 24.10 7.53 -22.68
N SER A 137 24.83 8.42 -22.03
CA SER A 137 25.63 9.43 -22.71
C SER A 137 26.65 8.74 -23.61
N LYS A 138 26.40 8.73 -24.92
CA LYS A 138 27.35 8.25 -25.91
C LYS A 138 28.57 9.17 -25.85
N LYS A 139 29.60 8.77 -25.09
CA LYS A 139 30.96 9.27 -25.30
C LYS A 139 31.24 9.10 -26.80
N PRO A 140 31.75 10.11 -27.51
CA PRO A 140 32.01 10.00 -28.94
C PRO A 140 33.02 8.87 -29.18
N ARG A 141 32.52 7.73 -29.65
CA ARG A 141 33.38 6.65 -30.14
C ARG A 141 33.89 7.10 -31.50
N THR A 142 35.14 7.54 -31.55
CA THR A 142 35.85 7.86 -32.78
C THR A 142 35.93 6.59 -33.64
N VAL A 143 34.98 6.41 -34.55
CA VAL A 143 35.03 5.34 -35.54
C VAL A 143 35.71 5.93 -36.77
N ASN A 144 36.98 5.56 -36.97
CA ASN A 144 37.72 5.93 -38.16
C ASN A 144 37.12 5.16 -39.36
N ARG A 145 36.20 5.80 -40.09
CA ARG A 145 35.64 5.27 -41.33
C ARG A 145 36.44 5.83 -42.50
N ASN A 146 37.37 5.02 -43.00
CA ASN A 146 38.04 5.32 -44.27
C ASN A 146 36.98 5.35 -45.37
N ILE A 147 36.98 6.44 -46.13
CA ILE A 147 35.99 6.73 -47.17
C ILE A 147 36.43 6.00 -48.45
N THR A 148 35.65 5.02 -48.91
CA THR A 148 35.71 4.54 -50.29
C THR A 148 34.61 5.24 -51.09
N ASN A 149 35.00 6.22 -51.90
CA ASN A 149 34.11 6.95 -52.79
C ASN A 149 33.57 6.01 -53.88
N LEU A 150 32.24 5.94 -54.04
CA LEU A 150 31.63 5.46 -55.28
C LEU A 150 30.67 6.54 -55.79
N SER A 151 31.06 7.16 -56.90
CA SER A 151 30.31 8.23 -57.55
C SER A 151 29.16 7.68 -58.39
N THR A 152 27.96 8.22 -58.21
CA THR A 152 26.91 8.21 -59.24
C THR A 152 26.27 9.59 -59.31
N ASN A 153 26.43 10.28 -60.44
CA ASN A 153 25.86 11.60 -60.68
C ASN A 153 24.40 11.49 -61.16
N ALA A 154 23.49 12.23 -60.51
CA ALA A 154 22.12 12.43 -60.99
C ALA A 154 21.67 13.91 -60.83
N VAL A 155 21.89 14.64 -61.93
CA VAL A 155 21.43 15.97 -62.36
C VAL A 155 20.15 16.58 -61.72
N ASN A 156 20.30 17.84 -61.23
CA ASN A 156 19.38 19.01 -61.21
C ASN A 156 17.96 18.90 -60.58
N LYS A 157 17.47 19.85 -59.75
CA LYS A 157 17.20 21.28 -60.05
C LYS A 157 16.69 22.06 -58.81
N GLY A 158 16.98 23.37 -58.68
CA GLY A 158 16.18 24.34 -57.86
C GLY A 158 16.83 24.86 -56.54
N PRO A 159 16.94 26.19 -56.32
CA PRO A 159 17.62 26.76 -55.14
C PRO A 159 16.67 27.17 -53.99
N GLY A 160 17.16 27.12 -52.74
CA GLY A 160 16.43 27.60 -51.56
C GLY A 160 17.31 27.85 -50.33
N SER A 161 17.14 29.00 -49.68
CA SER A 161 17.95 29.52 -48.55
C SER A 161 17.08 30.50 -47.72
N ILE A 162 17.38 30.91 -46.47
CA ILE A 162 18.65 30.89 -45.72
C ILE A 162 18.53 30.30 -44.30
N THR A 163 19.65 29.69 -43.90
CA THR A 163 20.20 29.56 -42.54
C THR A 163 20.01 30.73 -41.55
N SER A 164 19.82 30.41 -40.26
CA SER A 164 20.44 31.04 -39.06
C SER A 164 19.85 30.39 -37.76
N LEU A 165 20.54 29.65 -36.87
CA LEU A 165 21.66 29.93 -35.94
C LEU A 165 21.43 31.03 -34.87
N ASN A 166 21.13 30.66 -33.60
CA ASN A 166 22.13 30.61 -32.50
C ASN A 166 21.58 30.29 -31.07
N LYS A 167 22.53 30.08 -30.15
CA LYS A 167 22.51 29.61 -28.73
C LYS A 167 22.92 30.77 -27.76
N PRO A 168 23.16 30.62 -26.41
CA PRO A 168 22.36 29.98 -25.33
C PRO A 168 22.48 30.62 -23.88
N SER A 169 21.68 30.12 -22.90
CA SER A 169 21.97 30.05 -21.42
C SER A 169 22.05 31.37 -20.58
N PRO A 170 22.21 31.37 -19.21
CA PRO A 170 22.31 30.27 -18.21
C PRO A 170 21.60 30.48 -16.80
N ILE A 171 21.78 29.50 -15.88
CA ILE A 171 21.63 29.49 -14.36
C ILE A 171 20.25 29.85 -13.71
N THR A 172 19.82 29.38 -12.51
CA THR A 172 20.36 28.49 -11.45
C THR A 172 19.23 27.65 -10.81
N SER A 173 19.52 26.45 -10.30
CA SER A 173 18.64 25.67 -9.41
C SER A 173 19.18 25.58 -7.98
N ASN A 174 18.41 25.99 -6.96
CA ASN A 174 18.72 25.71 -5.55
C ASN A 174 17.68 24.76 -4.94
N VAL A 175 18.20 23.83 -4.12
CA VAL A 175 17.45 22.75 -3.44
C VAL A 175 17.57 22.94 -1.94
N THR A 176 16.48 22.81 -1.17
CA THR A 176 16.58 22.42 0.25
C THR A 176 15.31 21.72 0.75
N LYS A 177 15.43 20.90 1.80
CA LYS A 177 14.43 19.96 2.31
C LYS A 177 13.67 20.50 3.55
N ALA A 178 12.43 20.00 3.71
CA ALA A 178 11.77 19.52 4.94
C ALA A 178 11.70 20.36 6.24
N ASN A 179 10.44 20.53 6.69
CA ASN A 179 9.88 20.39 8.05
C ASN A 179 10.44 21.20 9.25
N THR A 180 9.55 21.88 10.00
CA THR A 180 9.22 21.57 11.43
C THR A 180 8.04 22.45 11.96
N THR A 181 7.34 21.91 12.97
CA THR A 181 6.13 22.37 13.70
C THR A 181 6.23 23.71 14.45
N THR A 182 5.09 24.38 14.67
CA THR A 182 4.86 25.26 15.85
C THR A 182 3.39 25.24 16.31
N ILE A 183 3.09 25.81 17.49
CA ILE A 183 2.04 25.34 18.42
C ILE A 183 1.14 26.50 18.90
N VAL A 184 -0.20 26.28 18.97
CA VAL A 184 -1.25 26.96 19.79
C VAL A 184 -1.46 28.49 19.72
N SER A 185 -2.72 28.91 19.47
CA SER A 185 -3.52 29.75 20.41
C SER A 185 -4.97 30.03 19.95
N LYS A 186 -5.88 30.13 20.94
CA LYS A 186 -7.28 30.63 20.95
C LYS A 186 -7.25 31.84 21.95
N PRO A 187 -8.14 32.89 21.98
CA PRO A 187 -9.59 32.92 21.68
C PRO A 187 -10.06 34.14 20.84
N SER A 188 -11.34 34.29 20.46
CA SER A 188 -12.43 34.81 21.33
C SER A 188 -13.77 34.86 20.60
N SER A 189 -14.86 34.99 21.38
CA SER A 189 -16.25 35.12 20.94
C SER A 189 -16.69 36.58 20.82
N SER A 190 -17.49 36.91 19.82
CA SER A 190 -18.28 38.15 19.80
C SER A 190 -19.73 37.88 19.41
N THR A 191 -20.64 38.21 20.33
CA THR A 191 -22.09 38.25 20.11
C THR A 191 -22.50 39.48 19.31
N SER A 192 -23.49 39.32 18.43
CA SER A 192 -24.49 40.32 18.04
C SER A 192 -25.69 39.59 17.41
#